data_AF-A0A9P6TQX4-F1
#
_entry.id   AF-A0A9P6TQX4-F1
#
_cell.length_a   1.000
_cell.length_b   1.000
_cell.length_c   1.000
_cell.angle_alpha   90.00
_cell.angle_beta   90.00
_cell.angle_gamma   90.00
#
_symmetry.space_group_name_H-M   'P 1'
#
loop_
_entity.id
_entity.type
_entity.pdbx_description
1 polymer ?
#
loop_
_entity_poly.entity_id
_entity_poly.type
_entity_poly.pdbx_seq_one_letter_code
_entity_poly.pdbx_strand_id
1 'polypeptide(L)'
;MPASRFSTRPGSGTVTASPSLADRIEDLLPQTQCTKCGYNGCRPYAQAVADGTAGYNQCPPGGSEGVARLASLLGKPIIPLNPANGAERPRPLAVIDENVCIGCTLCMQACPVDAIVGAPKQLHTVLADGCTGCDLCVAPCPVDCIAMVPVTGTATGWDAWTPRQADAARQRHAQRNARLARERDAAERRSATRRAATAAPAASNADVGSTSAAIPAIQAIAATQDDAAARKQAIVQAALERARKKKEALAAQGLGPRNVSNVRPAVQAQIDAAQARRRRLGLASDEGATCTSNEHAAADPKPGIVAAPERSAKSVEPNPQDEDRKPHAGA
;
A
#
# COMPACT_ATOMS: atom_id res chain seq x y z
N MET A 1 -48.95 -48.22 -3.22
CA MET A 1 -48.30 -47.74 -1.98
C MET A 1 -46.83 -48.13 -2.00
N PRO A 2 -45.91 -47.16 -2.02
CA PRO A 2 -44.57 -47.37 -1.48
C PRO A 2 -44.26 -46.40 -0.34
N ALA A 3 -43.80 -46.95 0.78
CA ALA A 3 -43.44 -46.24 1.98
C ALA A 3 -42.17 -45.38 1.76
N SER A 4 -42.32 -44.06 1.90
CA SER A 4 -41.22 -43.10 1.89
C SER A 4 -40.44 -43.21 3.21
N ARG A 5 -39.21 -43.71 3.13
CA ARG A 5 -38.27 -43.73 4.27
C ARG A 5 -37.71 -42.32 4.46
N PHE A 6 -38.27 -41.59 5.41
CA PHE A 6 -37.68 -40.35 5.90
C PHE A 6 -36.39 -40.67 6.67
N SER A 7 -35.25 -40.30 6.07
CA SER A 7 -33.96 -40.28 6.75
C SER A 7 -33.88 -39.01 7.59
N THR A 8 -34.15 -39.14 8.90
CA THR A 8 -33.89 -38.09 9.89
C THR A 8 -32.40 -38.07 10.19
N ARG A 9 -31.70 -37.06 9.65
CA ARG A 9 -30.33 -36.74 10.05
C ARG A 9 -30.39 -35.88 11.31
N PRO A 10 -29.72 -36.24 12.42
CA PRO A 10 -29.73 -35.41 13.62
C PRO A 10 -28.93 -34.13 13.35
N GLY A 11 -29.60 -32.99 13.49
CA GLY A 11 -28.97 -31.68 13.46
C GLY A 11 -28.01 -31.56 14.64
N SER A 12 -26.71 -31.48 14.34
CA SER A 12 -25.69 -31.06 15.29
C SER A 12 -25.95 -29.58 15.60
N GLY A 13 -26.67 -29.34 16.71
CA GLY A 13 -26.90 -28.02 17.25
C GLY A 13 -25.57 -27.45 17.76
N THR A 14 -25.04 -26.47 17.05
CA THR A 14 -24.01 -25.59 17.59
C THR A 14 -24.72 -24.51 18.40
N VAL A 15 -24.35 -24.39 19.68
CA VAL A 15 -24.82 -23.34 20.57
C VAL A 15 -24.33 -22.00 20.03
N THR A 16 -25.22 -21.20 19.45
CA THR A 16 -24.94 -19.81 19.04
C THR A 16 -24.76 -18.95 20.28
N ALA A 17 -23.51 -18.61 20.60
CA ALA A 17 -23.19 -17.54 21.54
C ALA A 17 -23.78 -16.20 21.04
N SER A 18 -24.27 -15.37 21.95
CA SER A 18 -24.75 -14.03 21.63
C SER A 18 -23.64 -13.20 20.96
N PRO A 19 -23.97 -12.37 19.96
CA PRO A 19 -22.97 -11.56 19.25
C PRO A 19 -22.29 -10.58 20.23
N SER A 20 -20.97 -10.47 20.13
CA SER A 20 -20.19 -9.53 20.94
C SER A 20 -20.51 -8.07 20.58
N LEU A 21 -20.07 -7.12 21.40
CA LEU A 21 -20.18 -5.69 21.06
C LEU A 21 -19.45 -5.36 19.76
N ALA A 22 -18.27 -5.94 19.54
CA ALA A 22 -17.50 -5.77 18.31
C ALA A 22 -18.26 -6.31 17.09
N ASP A 23 -18.94 -7.46 17.21
CA ASP A 23 -19.76 -8.00 16.11
C ASP A 23 -20.90 -7.04 15.75
N ARG A 24 -21.62 -6.53 16.76
CA ARG A 24 -22.72 -5.55 16.56
C ARG A 24 -22.23 -4.23 15.96
N ILE A 25 -21.05 -3.76 16.37
CA ILE A 25 -20.44 -2.55 15.77
C ILE A 25 -20.08 -2.81 14.31
N GLU A 26 -19.45 -3.96 14.03
CA GLU A 26 -19.08 -4.35 12.67
C GLU A 26 -20.31 -4.39 11.74
N ASP A 27 -21.45 -4.89 12.24
CA ASP A 27 -22.77 -4.92 11.55
C ASP A 27 -23.31 -3.54 11.18
N LEU A 28 -22.87 -2.49 11.87
CA LEU A 28 -23.23 -1.11 11.58
C LEU A 28 -22.20 -0.38 10.70
N LEU A 29 -21.17 -1.08 10.22
CA LEU A 29 -20.20 -0.52 9.27
C LEU A 29 -20.61 -0.83 7.82
N PRO A 30 -20.24 0.04 6.85
CA PRO A 30 -20.56 -0.17 5.43
C PRO A 30 -19.72 -1.27 4.77
N GLN A 31 -18.79 -1.91 5.50
CA GLN A 31 -17.99 -3.05 5.05
C GLN A 31 -17.15 -2.79 3.79
N THR A 32 -16.73 -1.54 3.57
CA THR A 32 -15.91 -1.18 2.40
C THR A 32 -14.46 -1.69 2.46
N GLN A 33 -13.97 -2.01 3.67
CA GLN A 33 -12.58 -2.44 3.95
C GLN A 33 -11.51 -1.45 3.45
N CYS A 34 -11.83 -0.16 3.38
CA CYS A 34 -11.00 0.86 2.75
C CYS A 34 -9.80 1.38 3.55
N THR A 35 -9.65 0.94 4.81
CA THR A 35 -8.56 1.33 5.73
C THR A 35 -8.39 2.84 5.98
N LYS A 36 -9.34 3.69 5.58
CA LYS A 36 -9.28 5.15 5.78
C LYS A 36 -9.26 5.58 7.24
N CYS A 37 -9.80 4.74 8.13
CA CYS A 37 -9.75 4.95 9.58
C CYS A 37 -8.41 4.57 10.22
N GLY A 38 -7.41 4.12 9.44
CA GLY A 38 -6.10 3.68 9.93
C GLY A 38 -6.03 2.19 10.32
N TYR A 39 -7.15 1.47 10.34
CA TYR A 39 -7.20 0.04 10.62
C TYR A 39 -7.16 -0.78 9.32
N ASN A 40 -6.60 -1.99 9.37
CA ASN A 40 -6.49 -2.92 8.24
C ASN A 40 -7.79 -3.66 7.89
N GLY A 41 -8.95 -3.09 8.25
CA GLY A 41 -10.28 -3.64 7.96
C GLY A 41 -11.36 -3.12 8.90
N CYS A 42 -12.61 -3.47 8.62
CA CYS A 42 -13.76 -3.10 9.43
C CYS A 42 -13.77 -3.82 10.80
N ARG A 43 -13.42 -5.10 10.85
CA ARG A 43 -13.37 -5.88 12.11
C ARG A 43 -12.39 -5.28 13.13
N PRO A 44 -11.13 -4.97 12.79
CA PRO A 44 -10.20 -4.39 13.77
C PRO A 44 -10.62 -3.01 14.27
N TYR A 45 -11.22 -2.18 13.40
CA TYR A 45 -11.83 -0.92 13.83
C TYR A 45 -13.00 -1.16 14.79
N ALA A 46 -13.90 -2.09 14.46
CA ALA A 46 -15.04 -2.43 15.32
C ALA A 46 -14.60 -2.92 16.71
N GLN A 47 -13.55 -3.73 16.76
CA GLN A 47 -12.93 -4.18 18.00
C GLN A 47 -12.37 -3.00 18.80
N ALA A 48 -11.61 -2.10 18.15
CA ALA A 48 -11.04 -0.94 18.82
C ALA A 48 -12.11 0.02 19.40
N VAL A 49 -13.24 0.16 18.72
CA VAL A 49 -14.39 0.93 19.23
C VAL A 49 -15.04 0.21 20.41
N ALA A 50 -15.21 -1.11 20.34
CA ALA A 50 -15.74 -1.92 21.44
C ALA A 50 -14.85 -1.83 22.70
N ASP A 51 -13.53 -1.84 22.50
CA ASP A 51 -12.54 -1.74 23.57
C ASP A 51 -12.35 -0.30 24.08
N GLY A 52 -12.98 0.69 23.43
CA GLY A 52 -12.86 2.10 23.79
C GLY A 52 -11.52 2.74 23.43
N THR A 53 -10.70 2.08 22.62
CA THR A 53 -9.38 2.58 22.17
C THR A 53 -9.47 3.44 20.90
N ALA A 54 -10.61 3.40 20.20
CA ALA A 54 -10.90 4.24 19.05
C ALA A 54 -12.20 5.04 19.22
N GLY A 55 -12.26 6.22 18.60
CA GLY A 55 -13.52 6.94 18.42
C GLY A 55 -14.46 6.19 17.47
N TYR A 56 -15.78 6.37 17.63
CA TYR A 56 -16.80 5.77 16.76
C TYR A 56 -17.12 6.63 15.52
N ASN A 57 -16.48 7.78 15.36
CA ASN A 57 -16.66 8.74 14.27
C ASN A 57 -15.56 8.69 13.21
N GLN A 58 -14.88 7.54 13.05
CA GLN A 58 -13.65 7.45 12.27
C GLN A 58 -13.87 6.90 10.85
N CYS A 59 -15.09 6.56 10.44
CA CYS A 59 -15.38 5.86 9.19
C CYS A 59 -16.05 6.79 8.14
N PRO A 60 -15.27 7.39 7.21
CA PRO A 60 -15.84 8.29 6.19
C PRO A 60 -16.91 7.65 5.28
N PRO A 61 -16.76 6.39 4.82
CA PRO A 61 -17.81 5.74 4.02
C PRO A 61 -19.10 5.50 4.79
N GLY A 62 -19.07 5.47 6.13
CA GLY A 62 -20.27 5.37 6.95
C GLY A 62 -21.01 6.70 7.06
N GLY A 63 -20.33 7.81 6.81
CA GLY A 63 -20.90 9.14 6.87
C GLY A 63 -21.45 9.52 8.25
N SER A 64 -22.19 10.62 8.28
CA SER A 64 -22.89 11.09 9.48
C SER A 64 -23.87 10.05 10.05
N GLU A 65 -24.61 9.35 9.18
CA GLU A 65 -25.56 8.31 9.61
C GLU A 65 -24.86 7.13 10.28
N GLY A 66 -23.71 6.68 9.76
CA GLY A 66 -22.92 5.62 10.37
C GLY A 66 -22.46 6.00 11.79
N VAL A 67 -22.05 7.24 11.99
CA VAL A 67 -21.72 7.74 13.34
C VAL A 67 -22.94 7.72 14.24
N ALA A 68 -24.10 8.13 13.76
CA ALA A 68 -25.34 8.13 14.54
C ALA A 68 -25.78 6.71 14.95
N ARG A 69 -25.70 5.74 14.03
CA ARG A 69 -25.98 4.32 14.30
C ARG A 69 -25.06 3.76 15.39
N LEU A 70 -23.76 4.04 15.29
CA LEU A 70 -22.77 3.61 16.29
C LEU A 70 -22.98 4.30 17.64
N ALA A 71 -23.27 5.60 17.65
CA ALA A 71 -23.56 6.38 18.86
C ALA A 71 -24.77 5.80 19.60
N SER A 72 -25.84 5.46 18.87
CA SER A 72 -27.03 4.80 19.42
C SER A 72 -26.71 3.44 20.04
N LEU A 73 -25.94 2.59 19.36
CA LEU A 73 -25.53 1.29 19.89
C LEU A 73 -24.68 1.41 21.16
N LEU A 74 -23.82 2.44 21.22
CA LEU A 74 -22.89 2.68 22.33
C LEU A 74 -23.48 3.51 23.48
N GLY A 75 -24.70 4.05 23.32
CA GLY A 75 -25.29 4.99 24.28
C GLY A 75 -24.50 6.29 24.42
N LYS A 76 -23.90 6.77 23.32
CA LYS A 76 -23.06 7.98 23.26
C LYS A 76 -23.75 9.11 22.48
N PRO A 77 -23.39 10.39 22.68
CA PRO A 77 -23.92 11.49 21.87
C PRO A 77 -23.50 11.34 20.40
N ILE A 78 -24.22 11.96 19.47
CA ILE A 78 -23.80 12.02 18.07
C ILE A 78 -22.72 13.10 17.95
N ILE A 79 -21.56 12.74 17.41
CA ILE A 79 -20.45 13.66 17.14
C ILE A 79 -20.17 13.75 15.64
N PRO A 80 -19.53 14.83 15.15
CA PRO A 80 -19.16 14.94 13.74
C PRO A 80 -18.17 13.86 13.30
N LEU A 81 -18.22 13.48 12.02
CA LEU A 81 -17.23 12.62 11.39
C LEU A 81 -15.81 13.23 11.53
N ASN A 82 -14.81 12.40 11.83
CA ASN A 82 -13.43 12.87 11.94
C ASN A 82 -12.88 13.30 10.56
N PRO A 83 -12.60 14.60 10.33
CA PRO A 83 -12.13 15.07 9.03
C PRO A 83 -10.73 14.54 8.67
N ALA A 84 -9.92 14.12 9.65
CA ALA A 84 -8.59 13.59 9.41
C ALA A 84 -8.59 12.28 8.60
N ASN A 85 -9.68 11.51 8.65
CA ASN A 85 -9.80 10.25 7.91
C ASN A 85 -10.46 10.43 6.53
N GLY A 86 -10.87 11.65 6.19
CA GLY A 86 -11.53 12.00 4.93
C GLY A 86 -12.99 12.44 5.10
N ALA A 87 -13.55 12.94 4.00
CA ALA A 87 -14.93 13.42 3.95
C ALA A 87 -15.90 12.33 3.48
N GLU A 88 -17.16 12.48 3.88
CA GLU A 88 -18.28 11.75 3.30
C GLU A 88 -18.45 12.17 1.83
N ARG A 89 -18.56 11.19 0.92
CA ARG A 89 -18.67 11.42 -0.52
C ARG A 89 -19.50 10.33 -1.20
N PRO A 90 -20.00 10.57 -2.42
CA PRO A 90 -20.67 9.53 -3.20
C PRO A 90 -19.78 8.33 -3.41
N ARG A 91 -20.39 7.13 -3.43
CA ARG A 91 -19.64 5.90 -3.56
C ARG A 91 -19.04 5.80 -4.97
N PRO A 92 -17.72 5.67 -5.08
CA PRO A 92 -17.09 5.48 -6.37
C PRO A 92 -17.11 4.00 -6.78
N LEU A 93 -17.01 3.78 -8.07
CA LEU A 93 -16.70 2.51 -8.69
C LEU A 93 -15.34 2.62 -9.38
N ALA A 94 -14.48 1.62 -9.15
CA ALA A 94 -13.23 1.53 -9.89
C ALA A 94 -13.53 1.13 -11.34
N VAL A 95 -12.93 1.84 -12.30
CA VAL A 95 -12.96 1.56 -13.74
C VAL A 95 -11.53 1.44 -14.22
N ILE A 96 -11.21 0.36 -14.92
CA ILE A 96 -9.87 0.10 -15.47
C ILE A 96 -9.92 0.43 -16.96
N ASP A 97 -9.01 1.28 -17.44
CA ASP A 97 -8.83 1.49 -18.88
C ASP A 97 -8.08 0.30 -19.48
N GLU A 98 -8.79 -0.49 -20.29
CA GLU A 98 -8.23 -1.68 -20.93
C GLU A 98 -7.10 -1.37 -21.92
N ASN A 99 -7.04 -0.16 -22.48
CA ASN A 99 -6.00 0.20 -23.45
C ASN A 99 -4.64 0.46 -22.79
N VAL A 100 -4.65 0.79 -21.49
CA VAL A 100 -3.44 1.09 -20.71
C VAL A 100 -3.04 -0.08 -19.81
N CYS A 101 -3.99 -0.96 -19.47
CA CYS A 101 -3.75 -2.07 -18.56
C CYS A 101 -2.70 -3.07 -19.11
N ILE A 102 -1.60 -3.26 -18.38
CA ILE A 102 -0.54 -4.21 -18.75
C ILE A 102 -0.67 -5.61 -18.13
N GLY A 103 -1.77 -5.89 -17.42
CA GLY A 103 -1.97 -7.19 -16.79
C GLY A 103 -1.00 -7.54 -15.65
N CYS A 104 -0.56 -6.55 -14.85
CA CYS A 104 0.44 -6.76 -13.78
C CYS A 104 -0.07 -7.49 -12.52
N THR A 105 -1.39 -7.60 -12.33
CA THR A 105 -2.10 -8.26 -11.20
C THR A 105 -2.00 -7.60 -9.82
N LEU A 106 -1.27 -6.49 -9.66
CA LEU A 106 -1.12 -5.80 -8.37
C LEU A 106 -2.44 -5.26 -7.81
N CYS A 107 -3.31 -4.72 -8.66
CA CYS A 107 -4.63 -4.24 -8.27
C CYS A 107 -5.54 -5.35 -7.71
N MET A 108 -5.49 -6.55 -8.31
CA MET A 108 -6.25 -7.73 -7.87
C MET A 108 -5.77 -8.21 -6.49
N GLN A 109 -4.46 -8.13 -6.25
CA GLN A 109 -3.88 -8.44 -4.94
C GLN A 109 -4.25 -7.40 -3.88
N ALA A 110 -4.51 -6.15 -4.25
CA ALA A 110 -4.95 -5.12 -3.32
C ALA A 110 -6.46 -5.12 -3.06
N CYS A 111 -7.28 -5.66 -3.98
CA CYS A 111 -8.73 -5.65 -3.84
C CYS A 111 -9.20 -6.51 -2.66
N PRO A 112 -9.82 -5.94 -1.61
CA PRO A 112 -10.21 -6.70 -0.41
C PRO A 112 -11.40 -7.63 -0.64
N VAL A 113 -12.16 -7.46 -1.73
CA VAL A 113 -13.41 -8.18 -1.99
C VAL A 113 -13.37 -9.01 -3.28
N ASP A 114 -12.19 -9.19 -3.89
CA ASP A 114 -12.02 -9.93 -5.15
C ASP A 114 -12.91 -9.42 -6.30
N ALA A 115 -13.16 -8.11 -6.35
CA ALA A 115 -13.99 -7.50 -7.40
C ALA A 115 -13.26 -7.29 -8.74
N ILE A 116 -11.94 -7.48 -8.79
CA ILE A 116 -11.15 -7.32 -10.01
C ILE A 116 -10.85 -8.71 -10.58
N VAL A 117 -11.19 -8.93 -11.84
CA VAL A 117 -10.98 -10.19 -12.56
C VAL A 117 -10.00 -10.00 -13.70
N GLY A 118 -9.26 -11.06 -14.03
CA GLY A 118 -8.28 -11.10 -15.11
C GLY A 118 -7.19 -12.12 -14.81
N ALA A 119 -6.06 -12.04 -15.52
CA ALA A 119 -4.94 -12.97 -15.36
C ALA A 119 -3.61 -12.26 -15.64
N PRO A 120 -2.47 -12.84 -15.23
CA PRO A 120 -1.16 -12.30 -15.59
C PRO A 120 -1.03 -12.11 -17.10
N LYS A 121 -0.60 -10.91 -17.52
CA LYS A 121 -0.45 -10.51 -18.94
C LYS A 121 -1.78 -10.49 -19.71
N GLN A 122 -2.92 -10.45 -19.03
CA GLN A 122 -4.24 -10.27 -19.60
C GLN A 122 -4.89 -9.01 -19.04
N LEU A 123 -5.86 -8.47 -19.78
CA LEU A 123 -6.62 -7.30 -19.38
C LEU A 123 -7.41 -7.59 -18.10
N HIS A 124 -7.45 -6.61 -17.20
CA HIS A 124 -8.25 -6.70 -15.98
C HIS A 124 -9.51 -5.86 -16.12
N THR A 125 -10.60 -6.32 -15.53
CA THR A 125 -11.86 -5.56 -15.45
C THR A 125 -12.45 -5.66 -14.03
N VAL A 126 -13.33 -4.72 -13.71
CA VAL A 126 -13.96 -4.60 -12.39
C VAL A 126 -15.40 -5.10 -12.47
N LEU A 127 -15.77 -6.05 -11.63
CA LEU A 127 -17.15 -6.45 -11.43
C LEU A 127 -17.87 -5.37 -10.60
N ALA A 128 -18.75 -4.61 -11.25
CA ALA A 128 -19.41 -3.45 -10.66
C ALA A 128 -20.13 -3.78 -9.34
N ASP A 129 -20.88 -4.89 -9.31
CA ASP A 129 -21.63 -5.36 -8.14
C ASP A 129 -20.72 -5.85 -6.99
N GLY A 130 -19.49 -6.21 -7.33
CA GLY A 130 -18.48 -6.67 -6.39
C GLY A 130 -17.79 -5.52 -5.66
N CYS A 131 -17.62 -4.38 -6.34
CA CYS A 131 -16.74 -3.30 -5.94
C CYS A 131 -17.35 -2.42 -4.83
N THR A 132 -16.58 -2.22 -3.76
CA THR A 132 -16.98 -1.40 -2.61
C THR A 132 -16.58 0.07 -2.72
N GLY A 133 -15.81 0.45 -3.75
CA GLY A 133 -15.28 1.81 -3.87
C GLY A 133 -14.22 2.15 -2.82
N CYS A 134 -13.39 1.18 -2.43
CA CYS A 134 -12.39 1.33 -1.38
C CYS A 134 -11.12 2.10 -1.78
N ASP A 135 -10.92 2.35 -3.08
CA ASP A 135 -9.75 3.02 -3.68
C ASP A 135 -8.40 2.29 -3.51
N LEU A 136 -8.35 1.14 -2.83
CA LEU A 136 -7.09 0.42 -2.53
C LEU A 136 -6.34 -0.09 -3.77
N CYS A 137 -7.02 -0.25 -4.90
CA CYS A 137 -6.42 -0.72 -6.14
C CYS A 137 -5.65 0.36 -6.92
N VAL A 138 -5.88 1.65 -6.63
CA VAL A 138 -5.31 2.77 -7.40
C VAL A 138 -3.80 2.86 -7.18
N ALA A 139 -3.36 3.00 -5.92
CA ALA A 139 -1.94 3.22 -5.60
C ALA A 139 -0.99 2.08 -6.07
N PRO A 140 -1.38 0.79 -6.03
CA PRO A 140 -0.55 -0.30 -6.55
C PRO A 140 -0.43 -0.37 -8.08
N CYS A 141 -1.22 0.40 -8.84
CA CYS A 141 -1.20 0.35 -10.30
C CYS A 141 0.01 1.11 -10.87
N PRO A 142 0.99 0.44 -11.51
CA PRO A 142 2.23 1.09 -11.96
C PRO A 142 2.05 1.97 -13.21
N VAL A 143 0.93 1.81 -13.93
CA VAL A 143 0.60 2.55 -15.16
C VAL A 143 -0.58 3.49 -14.96
N ASP A 144 -1.08 3.60 -13.73
CA ASP A 144 -2.19 4.49 -13.34
C ASP A 144 -3.45 4.37 -14.22
N CYS A 145 -3.80 3.14 -14.63
CA CYS A 145 -4.94 2.88 -15.52
C CYS A 145 -6.31 2.80 -14.80
N ILE A 146 -6.43 3.23 -13.53
CA ILE A 146 -7.63 3.01 -12.72
C ILE A 146 -8.25 4.35 -12.32
N ALA A 147 -9.48 4.61 -12.77
CA ALA A 147 -10.27 5.75 -12.37
C ALA A 147 -11.31 5.37 -11.31
N MET A 148 -11.59 6.28 -10.37
CA MET A 148 -12.65 6.12 -9.38
C MET A 148 -13.84 7.02 -9.74
N VAL A 149 -14.88 6.43 -10.34
CA VAL A 149 -16.04 7.16 -10.90
C VAL A 149 -17.20 7.14 -9.90
N PRO A 150 -17.76 8.28 -9.47
CA PRO A 150 -18.94 8.29 -8.60
C PRO A 150 -20.16 7.69 -9.32
N VAL A 151 -20.78 6.65 -8.72
CA VAL A 151 -21.92 5.94 -9.34
C VAL A 151 -23.24 6.10 -8.60
N THR A 152 -23.24 6.72 -7.42
CA THR A 152 -24.44 6.92 -6.59
C THR A 152 -25.02 8.33 -6.67
N GLY A 153 -24.61 9.13 -7.66
CA GLY A 153 -25.06 10.51 -7.81
C GLY A 153 -24.74 11.34 -6.57
N THR A 154 -25.77 11.89 -5.92
CA THR A 154 -25.64 12.66 -4.67
C THR A 154 -25.73 11.81 -3.40
N ALA A 155 -26.11 10.54 -3.50
CA ALA A 155 -26.25 9.68 -2.32
C ALA A 155 -24.86 9.33 -1.74
N THR A 156 -24.73 9.48 -0.42
CA THR A 156 -23.52 9.23 0.36
C THR A 156 -23.82 8.29 1.53
N GLY A 157 -22.79 7.87 2.27
CA GLY A 157 -22.98 7.08 3.49
C GLY A 157 -23.85 5.84 3.28
N TRP A 158 -24.90 5.72 4.09
CA TRP A 158 -25.88 4.63 4.02
C TRP A 158 -27.00 4.85 2.99
N ASP A 159 -27.16 6.05 2.43
CA ASP A 159 -28.01 6.27 1.25
C ASP A 159 -27.38 5.68 -0.01
N ALA A 160 -26.04 5.64 -0.07
CA ALA A 160 -25.28 5.05 -1.16
C ALA A 160 -25.15 3.51 -1.08
N TRP A 161 -25.57 2.92 0.04
CA TRP A 161 -25.25 1.53 0.38
C TRP A 161 -26.33 0.86 1.23
N THR A 162 -26.93 -0.20 0.69
CA THR A 162 -27.93 -0.99 1.43
C THR A 162 -27.27 -1.95 2.44
N PRO A 163 -27.95 -2.32 3.54
CA PRO A 163 -27.46 -3.36 4.47
C PRO A 163 -27.07 -4.66 3.76
N ARG A 164 -27.89 -5.11 2.79
CA ARG A 164 -27.60 -6.30 1.99
C ARG A 164 -26.30 -6.20 1.20
N GLN A 165 -25.96 -5.01 0.66
CA GLN A 165 -24.69 -4.79 -0.02
C GLN A 165 -23.50 -4.82 0.96
N ALA A 166 -23.68 -4.31 2.18
CA ALA A 166 -22.65 -4.36 3.23
C ALA A 166 -22.36 -5.80 3.62
N ASP A 167 -23.41 -6.60 3.83
CA ASP A 167 -23.28 -8.01 4.16
C ASP A 167 -22.62 -8.80 3.03
N ALA A 168 -23.01 -8.55 1.78
CA ALA A 168 -22.37 -9.17 0.63
C ALA A 168 -20.88 -8.80 0.52
N ALA A 169 -20.51 -7.54 0.75
CA ALA A 169 -19.11 -7.11 0.77
C ALA A 169 -18.32 -7.76 1.91
N ARG A 170 -18.89 -7.87 3.11
CA ARG A 170 -18.28 -8.60 4.22
C ARG A 170 -18.04 -10.06 3.87
N GLN A 171 -19.06 -10.74 3.32
CA GLN A 171 -18.95 -12.13 2.94
C GLN A 171 -17.83 -12.36 1.91
N ARG A 172 -17.74 -11.51 0.87
CA ARG A 172 -16.64 -11.58 -0.11
C ARG A 172 -15.28 -11.37 0.53
N HIS A 173 -15.14 -10.38 1.41
CA HIS A 173 -13.89 -10.14 2.13
C HIS A 173 -13.49 -11.33 3.02
N ALA A 174 -14.45 -11.91 3.75
CA ALA A 174 -14.22 -13.10 4.57
C ALA A 174 -13.81 -14.31 3.71
N GLN A 175 -14.48 -14.54 2.58
CA GLN A 175 -14.14 -15.60 1.63
C GLN A 175 -12.73 -15.43 1.06
N ARG A 176 -12.36 -14.22 0.66
CA ARG A 176 -11.01 -13.89 0.20
C ARG A 176 -9.98 -14.17 1.28
N ASN A 177 -10.18 -13.69 2.51
CA ASN A 177 -9.23 -13.89 3.59
C ASN A 177 -9.07 -15.37 3.94
N ALA A 178 -10.16 -16.14 3.95
CA ALA A 178 -10.11 -17.58 4.13
C ALA A 178 -9.33 -18.29 3.00
N ARG A 179 -9.51 -17.85 1.75
CA ARG A 179 -8.74 -18.36 0.60
C ARG A 179 -7.25 -18.05 0.74
N LEU A 180 -6.88 -16.80 1.02
CA LEU A 180 -5.49 -16.38 1.20
C LEU A 180 -4.81 -17.09 2.38
N ALA A 181 -5.54 -17.32 3.48
CA ALA A 181 -5.03 -18.09 4.61
C ALA A 181 -4.69 -19.53 4.20
N ARG A 182 -5.62 -20.23 3.52
CA ARG A 182 -5.36 -21.59 3.01
C ARG A 182 -4.17 -21.65 2.07
N GLU A 183 -4.04 -20.67 1.18
CA GLU A 183 -2.92 -20.57 0.23
C GLU A 183 -1.58 -20.37 0.96
N ARG A 184 -1.54 -19.47 1.96
CA ARG A 184 -0.37 -19.21 2.80
C ARG A 184 0.04 -20.46 3.58
N ASP A 185 -0.90 -21.10 4.26
CA ASP A 185 -0.62 -22.30 5.05
C ASP A 185 -0.13 -23.46 4.16
N ALA A 186 -0.66 -23.57 2.94
CA ALA A 186 -0.17 -24.54 1.95
C ALA A 186 1.24 -24.21 1.45
N ALA A 187 1.54 -22.93 1.21
CA ALA A 187 2.87 -22.48 0.82
C ALA A 187 3.90 -22.73 1.93
N GLU A 188 3.53 -22.45 3.17
CA GLU A 188 4.36 -22.68 4.35
C GLU A 188 4.66 -24.17 4.51
N ARG A 189 3.65 -25.05 4.44
CA ARG A 189 3.85 -26.51 4.46
C ARG A 189 4.80 -26.98 3.37
N ARG A 190 4.62 -26.54 2.12
CA ARG A 190 5.53 -26.87 1.01
C ARG A 190 6.96 -26.37 1.25
N SER A 191 7.11 -25.20 1.88
CA SER A 191 8.43 -24.67 2.23
C SER A 191 9.09 -25.48 3.35
N ALA A 192 8.32 -25.88 4.37
CA ALA A 192 8.78 -26.70 5.48
C ALA A 192 9.21 -28.09 5.00
N THR A 193 8.43 -28.74 4.13
CA THR A 193 8.81 -30.03 3.52
C THR A 193 10.11 -29.91 2.71
N ARG A 194 10.27 -28.85 1.90
CA ARG A 194 11.51 -28.61 1.15
C ARG A 194 12.71 -28.39 2.09
N ARG A 195 12.54 -27.60 3.16
CA ARG A 195 13.58 -27.36 4.17
C ARG A 195 13.98 -28.65 4.89
N ALA A 196 13.00 -29.49 5.28
CA ALA A 196 13.25 -30.77 5.90
C ALA A 196 13.99 -31.74 4.95
N ALA A 197 13.60 -31.79 3.68
CA ALA A 197 14.28 -32.60 2.67
C ALA A 197 15.73 -32.15 2.42
N THR A 198 16.01 -30.85 2.47
CA THR A 198 17.39 -30.32 2.35
C THR A 198 18.22 -30.44 3.63
N ALA A 199 17.59 -30.65 4.79
CA ALA A 199 18.25 -30.73 6.09
C ALA A 199 18.51 -32.17 6.56
N ALA A 200 17.95 -33.17 5.88
CA ALA A 200 18.29 -34.57 6.13
C ALA A 200 19.73 -34.87 5.64
N PRO A 201 20.69 -35.20 6.52
CA PRO A 201 22.02 -35.62 6.11
C PRO A 201 21.95 -37.03 5.50
N ALA A 202 22.93 -37.33 4.64
CA ALA A 202 23.19 -38.64 4.07
C ALA A 202 23.20 -39.76 5.14
N ALA A 203 22.06 -40.41 5.34
CA ALA A 203 21.95 -41.64 6.11
C ALA A 203 21.62 -42.79 5.15
N SER A 204 22.54 -43.07 4.22
CA SER A 204 22.54 -44.27 3.37
C SER A 204 23.91 -44.36 2.69
N ASN A 205 24.91 -44.84 3.43
CA ASN A 205 26.04 -45.63 2.92
C ASN A 205 26.88 -46.05 4.14
N ALA A 206 26.41 -47.10 4.80
CA ALA A 206 27.21 -47.89 5.73
C ALA A 206 27.21 -49.33 5.21
N ASP A 207 28.13 -49.63 4.30
CA ASP A 207 28.67 -50.96 4.08
C ASP A 207 30.17 -50.85 3.74
N VAL A 208 30.91 -51.88 4.12
CA VAL A 208 32.34 -52.18 3.99
C VAL A 208 33.22 -51.65 5.13
N GLY A 209 33.61 -52.59 6.01
CA GLY A 209 34.43 -52.36 7.19
C GLY A 209 35.94 -52.27 6.96
N SER A 210 36.66 -51.78 7.96
CA SER A 210 37.83 -52.41 8.61
C SER A 210 38.49 -51.42 9.57
N THR A 211 38.62 -51.85 10.83
CA THR A 211 39.65 -51.51 11.84
C THR A 211 40.19 -50.08 12.03
N SER A 212 39.89 -49.55 13.22
CA SER A 212 40.76 -48.78 14.14
C SER A 212 41.52 -47.54 13.63
N ALA A 213 41.03 -46.34 13.98
CA ALA A 213 41.73 -45.42 14.90
C ALA A 213 40.97 -44.08 15.07
N ALA A 214 41.00 -43.60 16.32
CA ALA A 214 40.63 -42.30 16.90
C ALA A 214 40.08 -41.13 16.04
N ILE A 215 38.99 -40.54 16.58
CA ILE A 215 38.42 -39.18 16.45
C ILE A 215 39.47 -38.09 16.12
N PRO A 216 39.22 -37.18 15.14
CA PRO A 216 38.24 -36.10 15.34
C PRO A 216 37.31 -35.81 14.15
N ALA A 217 36.07 -36.32 14.22
CA ALA A 217 35.00 -36.07 13.25
C ALA A 217 33.95 -35.02 13.69
N ILE A 218 34.17 -34.31 14.81
CA ILE A 218 33.24 -33.26 15.29
C ILE A 218 33.59 -31.87 14.69
N GLN A 219 34.82 -31.66 14.25
CA GLN A 219 35.25 -30.40 13.60
C GLN A 219 34.91 -30.33 12.10
N ALA A 220 34.60 -31.45 11.45
CA ALA A 220 34.35 -31.50 10.01
C ALA A 220 32.94 -31.03 9.59
N ILE A 221 31.93 -31.19 10.46
CA ILE A 221 30.53 -30.89 10.11
C ILE A 221 30.25 -29.37 10.20
N ALA A 222 30.81 -28.67 11.19
CA ALA A 222 30.74 -27.21 11.30
C ALA A 222 31.48 -26.51 10.14
N ALA A 223 32.67 -27.01 9.78
CA ALA A 223 33.46 -26.48 8.66
C ALA A 223 32.70 -26.52 7.33
N THR A 224 31.89 -27.56 7.07
CA THR A 224 31.16 -27.69 5.78
C THR A 224 29.99 -26.70 5.61
N GLN A 225 29.37 -26.27 6.71
CA GLN A 225 28.29 -25.27 6.67
C GLN A 225 28.84 -23.84 6.59
N ASP A 226 29.93 -23.56 7.32
CA ASP A 226 30.67 -22.31 7.22
C ASP A 226 31.31 -22.16 5.83
N ASP A 227 31.81 -23.24 5.22
CA ASP A 227 32.33 -23.25 3.85
C ASP A 227 31.24 -22.96 2.82
N ALA A 228 30.02 -23.47 3.00
CA ALA A 228 28.91 -23.23 2.07
C ALA A 228 28.40 -21.77 2.16
N ALA A 229 28.37 -21.19 3.36
CA ALA A 229 28.07 -19.78 3.57
C ALA A 229 29.18 -18.87 3.02
N ALA A 230 30.45 -19.21 3.28
CA ALA A 230 31.63 -18.50 2.77
C ALA A 230 31.71 -18.54 1.23
N ARG A 231 31.40 -19.68 0.60
CA ARG A 231 31.32 -19.79 -0.87
C ARG A 231 30.23 -18.89 -1.47
N LYS A 232 29.04 -18.82 -0.83
CA LYS A 232 27.96 -17.92 -1.29
C LYS A 232 28.36 -16.45 -1.14
N GLN A 233 28.99 -16.08 -0.02
CA GLN A 233 29.51 -14.73 0.21
C GLN A 233 30.61 -14.37 -0.80
N ALA A 234 31.53 -15.29 -1.09
CA ALA A 234 32.58 -15.11 -2.09
C ALA A 234 32.01 -14.96 -3.51
N ILE A 235 30.95 -15.70 -3.87
CA ILE A 235 30.26 -15.54 -5.17
C ILE A 235 29.59 -14.17 -5.27
N VAL A 236 28.94 -13.70 -4.19
CA VAL A 236 28.33 -12.37 -4.16
C VAL A 236 29.39 -11.28 -4.24
N GLN A 237 30.50 -11.39 -3.51
CA GLN A 237 31.62 -10.45 -3.59
C GLN A 237 32.25 -10.43 -4.98
N ALA A 238 32.51 -11.60 -5.59
CA ALA A 238 33.01 -11.69 -6.95
C ALA A 238 32.03 -11.08 -7.98
N ALA A 239 30.73 -11.21 -7.77
CA ALA A 239 29.72 -10.56 -8.61
C ALA A 239 29.74 -9.04 -8.45
N LEU A 240 29.88 -8.53 -7.22
CA LEU A 240 30.00 -7.10 -6.93
C LEU A 240 31.30 -6.50 -7.50
N GLU A 241 32.42 -7.21 -7.41
CA GLU A 241 33.70 -6.78 -8.00
C GLU A 241 33.66 -6.76 -9.53
N ARG A 242 33.03 -7.76 -10.15
CA ARG A 242 32.79 -7.75 -11.61
C ARG A 242 31.90 -6.59 -12.01
N ALA A 243 30.87 -6.27 -11.22
CA ALA A 243 30.03 -5.10 -11.46
C ALA A 243 30.82 -3.79 -11.31
N ARG A 244 31.70 -3.69 -10.30
CA ARG A 244 32.58 -2.53 -10.07
C ARG A 244 33.56 -2.35 -11.25
N LYS A 245 34.28 -3.40 -11.65
CA LYS A 245 35.19 -3.39 -12.80
C LYS A 245 34.49 -3.04 -14.10
N LYS A 246 33.27 -3.56 -14.31
CA LYS A 246 32.45 -3.22 -15.48
C LYS A 246 32.02 -1.76 -15.47
N LYS A 247 31.64 -1.21 -14.30
CA LYS A 247 31.32 0.21 -14.14
C LYS A 247 32.55 1.10 -14.40
N GLU A 248 33.71 0.73 -13.86
CA GLU A 248 34.98 1.44 -14.08
C GLU A 248 35.41 1.39 -15.55
N ALA A 249 35.29 0.25 -16.22
CA ALA A 249 35.56 0.12 -17.65
C ALA A 249 34.59 0.94 -18.52
N LEU A 250 33.30 0.94 -18.18
CA LEU A 250 32.30 1.78 -18.87
C LEU A 250 32.53 3.27 -18.61
N ALA A 251 32.97 3.66 -17.40
CA ALA A 251 33.34 5.03 -17.08
C ALA A 251 34.61 5.48 -17.81
N ALA A 252 35.63 4.63 -17.93
CA ALA A 252 36.84 4.88 -18.71
C ALA A 252 36.55 5.03 -20.21
N GLN A 253 35.50 4.37 -20.71
CA GLN A 253 34.98 4.52 -22.08
C GLN A 253 34.02 5.73 -22.23
N GLY A 254 33.84 6.55 -21.19
CA GLY A 254 32.94 7.72 -21.22
C GLY A 254 31.44 7.38 -21.24
N LEU A 255 31.08 6.10 -21.07
CA LEU A 255 29.72 5.59 -21.03
C LEU A 255 29.26 5.39 -19.58
N GLY A 256 29.32 6.46 -18.78
CA GLY A 256 28.74 6.51 -17.44
C GLY A 256 27.23 6.81 -17.45
N PRO A 257 26.54 6.75 -16.29
CA PRO A 257 25.13 7.13 -16.19
C PRO A 257 24.94 8.58 -16.67
N ARG A 258 24.27 8.77 -17.80
CA ARG A 258 24.13 10.08 -18.48
C ARG A 258 23.24 11.09 -17.75
N ASN A 259 22.73 10.75 -16.56
CA ASN A 259 21.76 11.53 -15.79
C ASN A 259 22.34 12.21 -14.53
N VAL A 260 23.66 12.37 -14.43
CA VAL A 260 24.30 13.04 -13.27
C VAL A 260 24.77 14.46 -13.59
N SER A 261 24.88 14.84 -14.86
CA SER A 261 25.55 16.08 -15.28
C SER A 261 24.61 17.23 -15.67
N ASN A 262 23.28 17.06 -15.58
CA ASN A 262 22.29 18.12 -15.86
C ASN A 262 21.03 17.98 -14.98
N VAL A 263 21.23 17.83 -13.68
CA VAL A 263 20.12 17.76 -12.72
C VAL A 263 19.60 19.18 -12.44
N ARG A 264 18.27 19.38 -12.48
CA ARG A 264 17.65 20.68 -12.17
C ARG A 264 18.07 21.17 -10.77
N PRO A 265 18.27 22.48 -10.55
CA PRO A 265 18.79 23.02 -9.27
C PRO A 265 18.00 22.57 -8.03
N ALA A 266 16.67 22.49 -8.13
CA ALA A 266 15.82 22.03 -7.04
C ALA A 266 16.05 20.55 -6.67
N VAL A 267 16.33 19.72 -7.68
CA VAL A 267 16.63 18.29 -7.48
C VAL A 267 18.05 18.12 -6.95
N GLN A 268 18.98 18.98 -7.38
CA GLN A 268 20.34 19.01 -6.82
C GLN A 268 20.33 19.35 -5.32
N ALA A 269 19.57 20.37 -4.92
CA ALA A 269 19.42 20.74 -3.51
C ALA A 269 18.84 19.62 -2.64
N GLN A 270 17.93 18.79 -3.19
CA GLN A 270 17.39 17.62 -2.50
C GLN A 270 18.44 16.51 -2.33
N ILE A 271 19.26 16.29 -3.37
CA ILE A 271 20.38 15.35 -3.33
C ILE A 271 21.39 15.79 -2.25
N ASP A 272 21.73 17.07 -2.21
CA ASP A 272 22.69 17.62 -1.25
C ASP A 272 22.16 17.55 0.19
N ALA A 273 20.87 17.85 0.41
CA ALA A 273 20.23 17.72 1.71
C ALA A 273 20.19 16.25 2.20
N ALA A 274 19.96 15.30 1.29
CA ALA A 274 20.00 13.88 1.60
C ALA A 274 21.41 13.40 1.92
N GLN A 275 22.42 13.85 1.18
CA GLN A 275 23.83 13.53 1.43
C GLN A 275 24.31 14.13 2.76
N ALA A 276 23.92 15.37 3.09
CA ALA A 276 24.21 15.99 4.38
C ALA A 276 23.59 15.23 5.55
N ARG A 277 22.36 14.72 5.38
CA ARG A 277 21.69 13.87 6.38
C ARG A 277 22.43 12.55 6.58
N ARG A 278 22.91 11.92 5.50
CA ARG A 278 23.73 10.70 5.57
C ARG A 278 25.09 10.92 6.22
N ARG A 279 25.74 12.06 5.98
CA ARG A 279 27.00 12.45 6.65
C ARG A 279 26.81 12.63 8.15
N ARG A 280 25.71 13.28 8.58
CA ARG A 280 25.36 13.39 10.01
C ARG A 280 25.11 12.04 10.67
N LEU A 281 24.68 11.04 9.90
CA LEU A 281 24.43 9.67 10.37
C LEU A 281 25.65 8.74 10.22
N GLY A 282 26.81 9.24 9.79
CA GLY A 282 28.03 8.44 9.64
C GLY A 282 28.02 7.41 8.50
N LEU A 283 27.11 7.54 7.53
CA LEU A 283 26.88 6.57 6.44
C LEU A 283 27.57 6.95 5.12
N ALA A 284 28.59 7.79 5.16
CA ALA A 284 29.35 8.22 3.98
C ALA A 284 30.60 7.34 3.81
N SER A 285 30.64 6.52 2.77
CA SER A 285 31.88 5.91 2.28
C SER A 285 32.65 6.94 1.45
N ASP A 286 33.92 7.12 1.78
CA ASP A 286 34.86 8.04 1.16
C ASP A 286 35.25 7.55 -0.25
N GLU A 287 34.58 8.00 -1.30
CA GLU A 287 35.13 7.98 -2.67
C GLU A 287 34.51 9.11 -3.52
N GLY A 288 35.34 10.03 -4.01
CA GLY A 288 35.03 10.86 -5.19
C GLY A 288 35.09 12.39 -5.04
N ALA A 289 35.98 12.94 -4.21
CA ALA A 289 36.36 14.36 -4.31
C ALA A 289 37.76 14.48 -4.92
N THR A 290 37.84 14.77 -6.22
CA THR A 290 38.96 15.49 -6.84
C THR A 290 38.52 15.96 -8.23
N CYS A 291 38.60 17.28 -8.47
CA CYS A 291 38.99 17.96 -9.72
C CYS A 291 38.99 19.47 -9.44
N THR A 292 40.10 19.90 -8.86
CA THR A 292 40.76 21.22 -8.84
C THR A 292 40.19 22.37 -9.71
N SER A 293 39.86 23.46 -9.00
CA SER A 293 40.26 24.87 -9.20
C SER A 293 40.52 25.43 -10.60
N ASN A 294 39.80 26.51 -10.94
CA ASN A 294 40.41 27.67 -11.58
C ASN A 294 39.83 28.97 -10.99
N GLU A 295 40.71 29.80 -10.41
CA GLU A 295 40.45 31.11 -9.81
C GLU A 295 40.71 32.25 -10.82
N HIS A 296 40.22 33.45 -10.44
CA HIS A 296 40.45 34.83 -10.96
C HIS A 296 39.26 35.40 -11.76
N ALA A 297 38.68 36.57 -11.42
CA ALA A 297 39.08 37.62 -10.49
C ALA A 297 37.86 38.46 -10.05
N ALA A 298 37.94 39.01 -8.83
CA ALA A 298 37.07 40.06 -8.32
C ALA A 298 37.66 41.45 -8.62
N ALA A 299 36.80 42.45 -8.82
CA ALA A 299 37.12 43.86 -8.57
C ALA A 299 35.86 44.65 -8.19
N ASP A 300 35.91 45.18 -6.96
CA ASP A 300 35.11 46.23 -6.28
C ASP A 300 34.98 47.55 -7.09
N PRO A 301 34.04 48.50 -6.80
CA PRO A 301 34.02 49.25 -5.53
C PRO A 301 32.67 49.79 -4.95
N LYS A 302 32.56 49.72 -3.61
CA LYS A 302 32.30 50.75 -2.55
C LYS A 302 31.80 52.21 -2.87
N PRO A 303 31.29 53.00 -1.89
CA PRO A 303 29.86 53.26 -1.64
C PRO A 303 29.45 54.77 -1.42
N GLY A 304 28.15 55.02 -1.19
CA GLY A 304 27.58 56.25 -0.56
C GLY A 304 26.60 57.03 -1.46
N ILE A 305 25.59 57.77 -1.00
CA ILE A 305 25.08 58.11 0.34
C ILE A 305 23.74 58.88 0.12
N VAL A 306 22.81 58.74 1.09
CA VAL A 306 21.66 59.59 1.51
C VAL A 306 20.34 59.75 0.71
N ALA A 307 19.27 59.69 1.54
CA ALA A 307 18.08 60.57 1.61
C ALA A 307 16.72 60.03 1.10
N ALA A 308 15.88 59.62 2.06
CA ALA A 308 14.41 59.76 2.06
C ALA A 308 14.03 61.27 2.29
N PRO A 309 12.75 61.76 2.24
CA PRO A 309 11.51 61.01 2.45
C PRO A 309 10.20 61.50 1.73
N GLU A 310 9.09 60.78 1.99
CA GLU A 310 7.65 61.17 2.03
C GLU A 310 6.89 61.73 0.79
N ARG A 311 5.76 61.09 0.40
CA ARG A 311 4.36 61.59 0.63
C ARG A 311 3.26 60.83 -0.16
N SER A 312 2.21 60.48 0.58
CA SER A 312 0.75 60.50 0.30
C SER A 312 0.13 60.02 -1.02
N ALA A 313 -0.64 58.94 -0.88
CA ALA A 313 -2.07 58.75 -1.23
C ALA A 313 -2.69 59.52 -2.42
N LYS A 314 -3.27 58.76 -3.36
CA LYS A 314 -4.56 59.11 -4.00
C LYS A 314 -5.30 57.88 -4.52
N SER A 315 -6.53 57.74 -4.06
CA SER A 315 -7.58 56.83 -4.52
C SER A 315 -8.05 57.20 -5.93
N VAL A 316 -8.45 56.21 -6.74
CA VAL A 316 -9.39 56.37 -7.86
C VAL A 316 -10.31 55.14 -7.90
N GLU A 317 -11.62 55.43 -7.88
CA GLU A 317 -12.78 54.52 -7.96
C GLU A 317 -12.95 53.80 -9.31
N PRO A 318 -13.80 52.77 -9.39
CA PRO A 318 -14.05 52.00 -10.61
C PRO A 318 -15.06 52.69 -11.57
N ASN A 319 -14.81 52.54 -12.88
CA ASN A 319 -15.68 52.99 -13.96
C ASN A 319 -16.80 51.97 -14.26
N PRO A 320 -18.10 52.36 -14.34
CA PRO A 320 -19.20 51.47 -14.67
C PRO A 320 -19.83 51.81 -16.02
N GLN A 321 -19.66 51.01 -17.09
CA GLN A 321 -20.55 50.98 -18.27
C GLN A 321 -20.43 49.62 -18.99
N ASP A 322 -21.48 48.79 -18.93
CA ASP A 322 -22.32 48.47 -20.09
C ASP A 322 -23.40 47.45 -19.69
N GLU A 323 -24.57 48.01 -19.40
CA GLU A 323 -25.87 47.36 -19.44
C GLU A 323 -26.26 47.17 -20.92
N ASP A 324 -26.74 45.98 -21.28
CA ASP A 324 -27.87 45.73 -22.19
C ASP A 324 -27.71 44.44 -22.99
N ARG A 325 -28.21 43.33 -22.42
CA ARG A 325 -28.77 42.25 -23.24
C ARG A 325 -29.94 41.57 -22.53
N LYS A 326 -31.13 42.13 -22.74
CA LYS A 326 -32.41 41.48 -22.42
C LYS A 326 -32.69 40.26 -23.32
N PRO A 327 -33.54 39.32 -22.86
CA PRO A 327 -33.72 38.00 -23.47
C PRO A 327 -34.87 37.98 -24.48
N HIS A 328 -34.73 37.16 -25.53
CA HIS A 328 -35.83 36.80 -26.42
C HIS A 328 -36.47 35.49 -25.95
N ALA A 329 -37.75 35.56 -25.61
CA ALA A 329 -38.65 34.43 -25.46
C ALA A 329 -39.70 34.48 -26.59
N GLY A 330 -40.11 33.31 -27.06
CA GLY A 330 -41.44 33.08 -27.64
C GLY A 330 -41.47 32.56 -29.08
N ALA A 331 -41.67 31.25 -29.24
CA ALA A 331 -42.80 30.61 -29.94
C ALA A 331 -42.59 29.09 -29.97
#